data_AF-X6NEE3-F1
#
_entry.id   AF-X6NEE3-F1
#
_cell.length_a   1.000
_cell.length_b   1.000
_cell.length_c   1.000
_cell.angle_alpha   90.00
_cell.angle_beta   90.00
_cell.angle_gamma   90.00
#
_symmetry.space_group_name_H-M   'P 1'
#
loop_
_entity.id
_entity.type
_entity.pdbx_description
1 polymer ?
#
loop_
_entity_poly.entity_id
_entity_poly.type
_entity_poly.pdbx_seq_one_letter_code
_entity_poly.pdbx_strand_id
1 'polypeptide(L)'
;MKERLRNMRAVNSLCKKAIDDRDFDLLCEVMMKDSNQLHSVCLDSWPPIHYLNDTSFRIIDLVHLINDKFATANNHYFKYMCGYTFHAGPNAAILVRHPRYVDCIVKLIEDAFVGTDTNLKVPCLDPLKLREECPPETRFSLPRANNDKLTEIVPSHLKRDGIKQIILTKIGGGAKITEFKIEPCHENRSKL
;
A
#
# COMPACT_ATOMS: atom_id res chain seq x y z
N MET A 1 -24.66 -4.61 5.79
CA MET A 1 -24.11 -5.97 6.12
C MET A 1 -24.71 -7.14 5.32
N LYS A 2 -26.04 -7.33 5.28
CA LYS A 2 -26.68 -8.52 4.62
C LYS A 2 -26.23 -8.74 3.16
N GLU A 3 -26.14 -7.66 2.39
CA GLU A 3 -25.75 -7.75 0.98
C GLU A 3 -24.28 -8.13 0.78
N ARG A 4 -23.38 -7.63 1.63
CA ARG A 4 -21.97 -8.07 1.66
C ARG A 4 -21.85 -9.58 1.88
N LEU A 5 -22.62 -10.12 2.84
CA LEU A 5 -22.60 -11.56 3.13
C LEU A 5 -23.08 -12.41 1.95
N ARG A 6 -24.11 -11.96 1.22
CA ARG A 6 -24.61 -12.66 0.01
C ARG A 6 -23.53 -12.75 -1.07
N ASN A 7 -22.80 -11.65 -1.27
CA ASN A 7 -21.82 -11.54 -2.35
C ASN A 7 -20.42 -12.09 -1.98
N MET A 8 -20.13 -12.31 -0.69
CA MET A 8 -18.81 -12.71 -0.20
C MET A 8 -18.28 -14.00 -0.85
N ARG A 9 -19.12 -15.00 -1.09
CA ARG A 9 -18.68 -16.25 -1.76
C ARG A 9 -18.19 -15.99 -3.19
N ALA A 10 -18.88 -15.13 -3.93
CA ALA A 10 -18.49 -14.75 -5.28
C ALA A 10 -17.19 -13.94 -5.26
N VAL A 11 -17.07 -12.96 -4.35
CA VAL A 11 -15.85 -12.17 -4.15
C VAL A 11 -14.64 -13.06 -3.83
N ASN A 12 -14.80 -14.01 -2.90
CA ASN A 12 -13.73 -14.96 -2.56
C ASN A 12 -13.30 -15.82 -3.76
N SER A 13 -14.26 -16.25 -4.58
CA SER A 13 -13.98 -17.05 -5.77
C SER A 13 -13.22 -16.22 -6.82
N LEU A 14 -13.59 -14.94 -7.00
CA LEU A 14 -12.87 -14.01 -7.88
C LEU A 14 -11.45 -13.73 -7.37
N CYS A 15 -11.26 -13.47 -6.07
CA CYS A 15 -9.94 -13.30 -5.47
C CYS A 15 -9.06 -14.53 -5.69
N LYS A 16 -9.59 -15.73 -5.43
CA LYS A 16 -8.86 -16.99 -5.64
C LYS A 16 -8.44 -17.14 -7.10
N LYS A 17 -9.37 -16.95 -8.03
CA LYS A 17 -9.09 -16.99 -9.47
C LYS A 17 -8.00 -15.99 -9.86
N ALA A 18 -8.08 -14.75 -9.37
CA ALA A 18 -7.08 -13.72 -9.67
C ALA A 18 -5.67 -14.11 -9.21
N ILE A 19 -5.56 -14.77 -8.05
CA ILE A 19 -4.28 -15.28 -7.54
C ILE A 19 -3.77 -16.45 -8.39
N ASP A 20 -4.65 -17.43 -8.66
CA ASP A 20 -4.31 -18.63 -9.42
C ASP A 20 -3.85 -18.27 -10.85
N ASP A 21 -4.55 -17.35 -11.50
CA ASP A 21 -4.27 -16.89 -12.87
C ASP A 21 -3.16 -15.80 -12.92
N ARG A 22 -2.65 -15.37 -11.76
CA ARG A 22 -1.74 -14.21 -11.63
C ARG A 22 -2.29 -12.93 -12.28
N ASP A 23 -3.60 -12.77 -12.28
CA ASP A 23 -4.30 -11.59 -12.78
C ASP A 23 -4.26 -10.48 -11.73
N PHE A 24 -3.21 -9.66 -11.80
CA PHE A 24 -3.03 -8.54 -10.89
C PHE A 24 -4.14 -7.49 -11.02
N ASP A 25 -4.68 -7.28 -12.23
CA ASP A 25 -5.68 -6.23 -12.42
C ASP A 25 -7.00 -6.60 -11.76
N LEU A 26 -7.42 -7.86 -11.92
CA LEU A 26 -8.58 -8.40 -11.21
C LEU A 26 -8.35 -8.41 -9.69
N LEU A 27 -7.18 -8.84 -9.23
CA LEU A 27 -6.85 -8.88 -7.80
C LEU A 27 -6.96 -7.50 -7.16
N CYS A 28 -6.35 -6.47 -7.79
CA CYS A 28 -6.41 -5.10 -7.30
C CYS A 28 -7.84 -4.54 -7.28
N GLU A 29 -8.62 -4.77 -8.34
CA GLU A 29 -9.99 -4.28 -8.40
C GLU A 29 -10.87 -4.90 -7.31
N VAL A 30 -10.77 -6.21 -7.11
CA VAL A 30 -11.55 -6.92 -6.08
C VAL A 30 -11.11 -6.49 -4.68
N MET A 31 -9.79 -6.39 -4.43
CA MET A 31 -9.24 -5.97 -3.14
C MET A 31 -9.69 -4.55 -2.75
N MET A 32 -9.58 -3.58 -3.67
CA MET A 32 -10.00 -2.19 -3.40
C MET A 32 -11.52 -2.10 -3.16
N LYS A 33 -12.33 -2.81 -3.96
CA LYS A 33 -13.79 -2.86 -3.77
C LYS A 33 -14.17 -3.51 -2.44
N ASP A 34 -13.51 -4.59 -2.05
CA ASP A 34 -13.80 -5.26 -0.78
C ASP A 34 -13.44 -4.38 0.42
N SER A 35 -12.30 -3.68 0.35
CA SER A 35 -11.90 -2.67 1.34
C SER A 35 -12.92 -1.55 1.45
N ASN A 36 -13.38 -0.98 0.33
CA ASN A 36 -14.40 0.08 0.32
C ASN A 36 -15.72 -0.40 0.94
N GLN A 37 -16.14 -1.63 0.61
CA GLN A 37 -17.38 -2.19 1.13
C GLN A 37 -17.29 -2.54 2.62
N LEU A 38 -16.12 -2.94 3.13
CA LEU A 38 -15.89 -3.10 4.57
C LEU A 38 -16.19 -1.79 5.30
N HIS A 39 -15.58 -0.69 4.87
CA HIS A 39 -15.78 0.62 5.48
C HIS A 39 -17.18 1.19 5.30
N SER A 40 -17.84 0.89 4.17
CA SER A 40 -19.25 1.23 3.98
C SER A 40 -20.16 0.54 5.00
N VAL A 41 -19.89 -0.74 5.32
CA VAL A 41 -20.63 -1.46 6.37
C VAL A 41 -20.32 -0.92 7.76
N CYS A 42 -19.09 -0.50 8.03
CA CYS A 42 -18.73 0.18 9.28
C CYS A 42 -19.45 1.53 9.43
N LEU A 43 -19.59 2.29 8.33
CA LEU A 43 -20.31 3.56 8.34
C LEU A 43 -21.83 3.37 8.54
N ASP A 44 -22.38 2.27 8.04
CA ASP A 44 -23.80 1.86 8.18
C ASP A 44 -24.16 1.33 9.59
N SER A 45 -23.20 1.17 10.51
CA SER A 45 -23.48 0.69 11.87
C SER A 45 -24.09 1.76 12.77
N TRP A 46 -24.68 1.34 13.90
CA TRP A 46 -25.15 2.26 14.95
C TRP A 46 -24.53 1.91 16.32
N PRO A 47 -23.73 2.81 16.92
CA PRO A 47 -23.24 4.06 16.32
C PRO A 47 -22.33 3.81 15.11
N PRO A 48 -22.16 4.79 14.20
CA PRO A 48 -21.27 4.66 13.05
C PRO A 48 -19.82 4.44 13.47
N ILE A 49 -19.13 3.53 12.80
CA ILE A 49 -17.71 3.23 13.03
C ILE A 49 -16.86 3.89 11.94
N HIS A 50 -16.00 4.81 12.34
CA HIS A 50 -15.08 5.54 11.44
C HIS A 50 -13.64 5.04 11.63
N TYR A 51 -13.14 4.27 10.65
CA TYR A 51 -11.73 3.87 10.59
C TYR A 51 -10.89 4.76 9.67
N LEU A 52 -11.48 5.25 8.57
CA LEU A 52 -10.81 6.08 7.59
C LEU A 52 -10.86 7.55 8.02
N ASN A 53 -9.77 8.26 7.79
CA ASN A 53 -9.68 9.70 7.97
C ASN A 53 -9.32 10.40 6.64
N ASP A 54 -9.17 11.72 6.67
CA ASP A 54 -8.83 12.52 5.48
C ASP A 54 -7.54 12.05 4.80
N THR A 55 -6.53 11.62 5.57
CA THR A 55 -5.29 11.04 5.02
C THR A 55 -5.59 9.73 4.29
N SER A 56 -6.43 8.86 4.84
CA SER A 56 -6.85 7.62 4.18
C SER A 56 -7.54 7.89 2.84
N PHE A 57 -8.48 8.84 2.79
CA PHE A 57 -9.17 9.21 1.54
C PHE A 57 -8.21 9.82 0.51
N ARG A 58 -7.26 10.66 0.95
CA ARG A 58 -6.20 11.18 0.05
C ARG A 58 -5.31 10.08 -0.53
N ILE A 59 -5.01 9.04 0.23
CA ILE A 59 -4.27 7.87 -0.29
C ILE A 59 -5.11 7.13 -1.33
N ILE A 60 -6.42 6.97 -1.10
CA ILE A 60 -7.36 6.38 -2.07
C ILE A 60 -7.31 7.17 -3.39
N ASP A 61 -7.47 8.50 -3.33
CA ASP A 61 -7.45 9.38 -4.49
C ASP A 61 -6.11 9.32 -5.23
N LEU A 62 -4.99 9.34 -4.48
CA LEU A 62 -3.65 9.22 -5.04
C LEU A 62 -3.46 7.89 -5.77
N VAL A 63 -3.92 6.77 -5.22
CA VAL A 63 -3.81 5.47 -5.88
C VAL A 63 -4.63 5.42 -7.18
N HIS A 64 -5.85 5.97 -7.19
CA HIS A 64 -6.65 6.06 -8.43
C HIS A 64 -5.96 6.90 -9.49
N LEU A 65 -5.40 8.06 -9.10
CA LEU A 65 -4.63 8.92 -9.99
C LEU A 65 -3.38 8.21 -10.55
N ILE A 66 -2.62 7.50 -9.72
CA ILE A 66 -1.46 6.71 -10.15
C ILE A 66 -1.87 5.67 -11.18
N ASN A 67 -2.95 4.93 -10.93
CA ASN A 67 -3.44 3.88 -11.82
C ASN A 67 -3.94 4.44 -13.16
N ASP A 68 -4.64 5.56 -13.17
CA ASP A 68 -5.10 6.23 -14.39
C ASP A 68 -3.92 6.68 -15.27
N LYS A 69 -2.93 7.34 -14.66
CA LYS A 69 -1.70 7.75 -15.35
C LYS A 69 -0.89 6.56 -15.83
N PHE A 70 -0.80 5.50 -15.03
CA PHE A 70 -0.12 4.27 -15.39
C PHE A 70 -0.76 3.62 -16.61
N ALA A 71 -2.08 3.40 -16.58
CA ALA A 71 -2.82 2.77 -17.66
C ALA A 71 -2.64 3.55 -18.96
N THR A 72 -2.80 4.88 -18.91
CA THR A 72 -2.56 5.75 -20.06
C THR A 72 -1.13 5.60 -20.60
N ALA A 73 -0.12 5.61 -19.71
CA ALA A 73 1.30 5.52 -20.09
C ALA A 73 1.69 4.17 -20.72
N ASN A 74 0.93 3.11 -20.46
CA ASN A 74 1.19 1.77 -21.00
C ASN A 74 0.21 1.36 -22.10
N ASN A 75 -0.48 2.32 -22.72
CA ASN A 75 -1.51 2.09 -23.74
C ASN A 75 -2.62 1.13 -23.28
N HIS A 76 -2.98 1.20 -21.99
CA HIS A 76 -4.00 0.38 -21.34
C HIS A 76 -3.76 -1.14 -21.40
N TYR A 77 -2.51 -1.55 -21.59
CA TYR A 77 -2.11 -2.96 -21.49
C TYR A 77 -2.30 -3.51 -20.07
N PHE A 78 -2.02 -2.70 -19.05
CA PHE A 78 -2.29 -2.97 -17.65
C PHE A 78 -3.10 -1.83 -17.04
N LYS A 79 -4.15 -2.18 -16.29
CA LYS A 79 -5.06 -1.21 -15.67
C LYS A 79 -4.52 -0.66 -14.35
N TYR A 80 -3.89 -1.51 -13.54
CA TYR A 80 -3.45 -1.15 -12.19
C TYR A 80 -1.95 -1.36 -12.00
N MET A 81 -1.28 -0.30 -11.53
CA MET A 81 0.09 -0.36 -11.02
C MET A 81 0.09 -0.84 -9.57
N CYS A 82 -0.90 -0.40 -8.80
CA CYS A 82 -1.06 -0.73 -7.39
C CYS A 82 -2.53 -0.73 -6.97
N GLY A 83 -2.83 -1.34 -5.82
CA GLY A 83 -4.15 -1.28 -5.19
C GLY A 83 -4.01 -1.07 -3.69
N TYR A 84 -4.99 -0.42 -3.08
CA TYR A 84 -5.02 -0.20 -1.64
C TYR A 84 -5.97 -1.19 -0.94
N THR A 85 -5.70 -1.44 0.33
CA THR A 85 -6.65 -2.00 1.28
C THR A 85 -6.46 -1.36 2.64
N PHE A 86 -7.55 -1.21 3.37
CA PHE A 86 -7.62 -0.70 4.72
C PHE A 86 -8.29 -1.74 5.62
N HIS A 87 -7.92 -1.73 6.90
CA HIS A 87 -8.44 -2.63 7.92
C HIS A 87 -9.17 -1.82 9.01
N ALA A 88 -9.11 -2.24 10.27
CA ALA A 88 -9.69 -1.50 11.38
C ALA A 88 -8.83 -0.28 11.80
N GLY A 89 -8.50 0.60 10.86
CA GLY A 89 -7.74 1.83 11.12
C GLY A 89 -7.36 2.59 9.84
N PRO A 90 -6.73 3.78 9.99
CA PRO A 90 -6.46 4.67 8.87
C PRO A 90 -5.23 4.30 8.04
N ASN A 91 -4.49 3.27 8.45
CA ASN A 91 -3.25 2.84 7.78
C ASN A 91 -3.58 2.15 6.46
N ALA A 92 -3.01 2.64 5.37
CA ALA A 92 -3.12 2.04 4.05
C ALA A 92 -2.09 0.93 3.86
N ALA A 93 -2.53 -0.25 3.42
CA ALA A 93 -1.66 -1.24 2.82
C ALA A 93 -1.78 -1.12 1.29
N ILE A 94 -0.66 -0.90 0.60
CA ILE A 94 -0.62 -0.74 -0.85
C ILE A 94 0.10 -1.94 -1.46
N LEU A 95 -0.64 -2.73 -2.24
CA LEU A 95 -0.11 -3.82 -3.05
C LEU A 95 0.41 -3.27 -4.37
N VAL A 96 1.64 -3.61 -4.77
CA VAL A 96 2.30 -3.10 -5.97
C VAL A 96 2.56 -4.23 -6.96
N ARG A 97 2.29 -3.99 -8.25
CA ARG A 97 2.36 -5.00 -9.34
C ARG A 97 3.71 -5.66 -9.50
N HIS A 98 4.78 -4.88 -9.36
CA HIS A 98 6.15 -5.33 -9.61
C HIS A 98 7.15 -4.42 -8.88
N PRO A 99 8.29 -4.96 -8.39
CA PRO A 99 9.32 -4.15 -7.69
C PRO A 99 9.76 -2.89 -8.45
N ARG A 100 9.83 -2.96 -9.79
CA ARG A 100 10.17 -1.81 -10.65
C ARG A 100 9.30 -0.55 -10.46
N TYR A 101 8.10 -0.67 -9.88
CA TYR A 101 7.17 0.43 -9.63
C TYR A 101 7.28 1.01 -8.22
N VAL A 102 7.93 0.30 -7.28
CA VAL A 102 7.98 0.66 -5.86
C VAL A 102 8.59 2.05 -5.65
N ASP A 103 9.75 2.33 -6.27
CA ASP A 103 10.42 3.62 -6.12
C ASP A 103 9.57 4.79 -6.66
N CYS A 104 8.85 4.58 -7.76
CA CYS A 104 7.95 5.60 -8.32
C CYS A 104 6.78 5.90 -7.35
N ILE A 105 6.15 4.86 -6.79
CA ILE A 105 5.04 5.01 -5.84
C ILE A 105 5.50 5.70 -4.56
N VAL A 106 6.65 5.27 -3.99
CA VAL A 106 7.19 5.88 -2.77
C VAL A 106 7.48 7.36 -2.98
N LYS A 107 8.10 7.74 -4.11
CA LYS A 107 8.34 9.15 -4.45
C LYS A 107 7.04 9.95 -4.59
N LEU A 108 6.01 9.39 -5.24
CA LEU A 108 4.72 10.06 -5.38
C LEU A 108 4.01 10.24 -4.02
N ILE A 109 4.14 9.27 -3.11
CA ILE A 109 3.62 9.40 -1.74
C ILE A 109 4.44 10.44 -0.96
N GLU A 110 5.76 10.40 -1.03
CA GLU A 110 6.64 11.40 -0.42
C GLU A 110 6.25 12.81 -0.90
N ASP A 111 6.07 13.02 -2.21
CA ASP A 111 5.69 14.31 -2.80
C ASP A 111 4.25 14.75 -2.46
N ALA A 112 3.32 13.80 -2.30
CA ALA A 112 1.94 14.08 -1.92
C ALA A 112 1.78 14.41 -0.43
N PHE A 113 2.72 13.99 0.41
CA PHE A 113 2.62 14.15 1.87
C PHE A 113 3.84 14.87 2.46
N VAL A 114 4.56 15.68 1.66
CA VAL A 114 5.61 16.58 2.15
C VAL A 114 5.01 17.54 3.17
N GLY A 115 5.66 17.63 4.33
CA GLY A 115 5.24 18.52 5.39
C GLY A 115 5.25 19.98 4.92
N THR A 116 4.14 20.72 5.03
CA THR A 116 4.14 22.15 4.67
C THR A 116 4.99 22.97 5.63
N ASP A 117 5.17 22.49 6.87
CA ASP A 117 5.90 23.19 7.94
C ASP A 117 7.29 22.60 8.23
N THR A 118 7.61 21.41 7.71
CA THR A 118 8.90 20.78 7.95
C THR A 118 9.44 20.14 6.67
N ASN A 119 10.67 20.48 6.28
CA ASN A 119 11.42 19.77 5.24
C ASN A 119 11.76 18.30 5.63
N LEU A 120 11.07 17.72 6.62
CA LEU A 120 11.26 16.33 7.00
C LEU A 120 10.60 15.41 5.97
N LYS A 121 11.44 14.63 5.29
CA LYS A 121 10.98 13.52 4.45
C LYS A 121 10.28 12.49 5.31
N VAL A 122 9.19 11.93 4.78
CA VAL A 122 8.49 10.79 5.38
C VAL A 122 9.49 9.64 5.56
N PRO A 123 9.73 9.13 6.79
CA PRO A 123 10.62 8.00 7.00
C PRO A 123 10.16 6.77 6.22
N CYS A 124 11.06 6.18 5.42
CA CYS A 124 10.80 4.96 4.67
C CYS A 124 11.69 3.83 5.18
N LEU A 125 11.08 2.83 5.82
CA LEU A 125 11.76 1.62 6.31
C LEU A 125 11.76 0.55 5.22
N ASP A 126 12.93 0.30 4.63
CA ASP A 126 13.13 -0.67 3.55
C ASP A 126 14.22 -1.71 3.90
N PRO A 127 13.94 -2.64 4.83
CA PRO A 127 14.92 -3.63 5.28
C PRO A 127 15.30 -4.64 4.18
N LEU A 128 14.43 -4.80 3.18
CA LEU A 128 14.64 -5.72 2.06
C LEU A 128 15.23 -5.04 0.82
N LYS A 129 15.53 -3.74 0.89
CA LYS A 129 16.05 -2.92 -0.21
C LYS A 129 15.22 -3.03 -1.50
N LEU A 130 13.89 -3.06 -1.37
CA LEU A 130 12.96 -3.21 -2.49
C LEU A 130 13.04 -2.04 -3.48
N ARG A 131 13.43 -0.84 -3.04
CA ARG A 131 13.68 0.31 -3.94
C ARG A 131 14.88 0.08 -4.86
N GLU A 132 15.81 -0.78 -4.43
CA GLU A 132 17.06 -1.09 -5.15
C GLU A 132 17.00 -2.44 -5.87
N GLU A 133 15.95 -3.23 -5.68
CA GLU A 133 15.78 -4.56 -6.28
C GLU A 133 15.79 -4.53 -7.82
N CYS A 134 15.36 -3.42 -8.42
CA CYS A 134 15.45 -3.20 -9.86
C CYS A 134 16.57 -2.19 -10.20
N PRO A 135 17.44 -2.50 -11.20
CA PRO A 135 18.43 -1.55 -11.71
C PRO A 135 17.79 -0.22 -12.15
N PRO A 136 18.45 0.93 -11.96
CA PRO A 136 17.90 2.25 -12.25
C PRO A 136 17.26 2.40 -13.64
N GLU A 137 17.86 1.80 -14.66
CA GLU A 137 17.41 1.81 -16.05
C GLU A 137 16.11 1.02 -16.28
N THR A 138 15.78 0.09 -15.40
CA THR A 138 14.54 -0.71 -15.47
C THR A 138 13.43 -0.14 -14.60
N ARG A 139 13.73 0.80 -13.71
CA ARG A 139 12.74 1.43 -12.83
C ARG A 139 11.73 2.20 -13.67
N PHE A 140 10.46 2.04 -13.34
CA PHE A 140 9.41 2.76 -14.02
C PHE A 140 9.39 4.22 -13.55
N SER A 141 9.15 5.13 -14.49
CA SER A 141 8.80 6.51 -14.20
C SER A 141 7.57 6.86 -15.01
N LEU A 142 6.60 7.54 -14.37
CA LEU A 142 5.46 8.08 -15.10
C LEU A 142 5.95 9.06 -16.19
N PRO A 143 5.35 9.05 -17.39
CA PRO A 143 5.65 10.03 -18.43
C PRO A 143 5.42 11.43 -17.88
N ARG A 144 6.43 12.29 -18.02
CA ARG A 144 6.32 13.72 -17.67
C ARG A 144 5.76 14.44 -18.89
N ALA A 145 4.70 15.24 -18.72
CA ALA A 145 4.49 16.33 -19.64
C ALA A 145 5.69 17.30 -19.47
N ASN A 146 6.23 17.78 -20.60
CA ASN A 146 7.32 18.75 -20.74
C ASN A 146 7.98 19.27 -19.45
N ASN A 147 9.14 18.74 -19.04
CA ASN A 147 9.96 19.26 -17.93
C ASN A 147 9.26 19.41 -16.55
N ASP A 148 8.04 18.92 -16.39
CA ASP A 148 7.29 19.12 -15.16
C ASP A 148 7.88 18.28 -14.01
N LYS A 149 8.09 18.92 -12.87
CA LYS A 149 8.50 18.28 -11.62
C LYS A 149 7.40 17.29 -11.20
N LEU A 150 7.73 16.21 -10.47
CA LEU A 150 6.71 15.27 -9.91
C LEU A 150 5.59 16.02 -9.15
N THR A 151 5.89 17.22 -8.66
CA THR A 151 4.96 18.16 -8.03
C THR A 151 3.75 18.55 -8.87
N GLU A 152 3.72 18.34 -10.19
CA GLU A 152 2.55 18.58 -11.04
C GLU A 152 1.67 17.35 -11.25
N ILE A 153 2.20 16.15 -11.01
CA ILE A 153 1.41 14.92 -11.08
C ILE A 153 0.43 14.89 -9.91
N VAL A 154 0.89 15.26 -8.70
CA VAL A 154 0.05 15.32 -7.51
C VAL A 154 -0.60 16.71 -7.41
N PRO A 155 -1.93 16.83 -7.56
CA PRO A 155 -2.63 18.10 -7.41
C PRO A 155 -2.36 18.75 -6.05
N SER A 156 -2.31 20.08 -6.01
CA SER A 156 -2.05 20.85 -4.79
C SER A 156 -3.03 20.53 -3.64
N HIS A 157 -4.30 20.25 -3.95
CA HIS A 157 -5.30 19.88 -2.95
C HIS A 157 -5.01 18.55 -2.25
N LEU A 158 -4.19 17.67 -2.86
CA LEU A 158 -3.73 16.43 -2.25
C LEU A 158 -2.46 16.61 -1.41
N LYS A 159 -1.82 17.79 -1.37
CA LYS A 159 -0.57 18.04 -0.63
C LYS A 159 -0.82 18.59 0.77
N ARG A 160 -0.56 17.76 1.79
CA ARG A 160 -0.55 18.11 3.22
C ARG A 160 0.17 17.01 4.02
N ASP A 161 0.60 17.35 5.22
CA ASP A 161 1.07 16.40 6.22
C ASP A 161 0.03 15.30 6.49
N GLY A 162 0.49 14.12 6.91
CA GLY A 162 -0.44 13.04 7.28
C GLY A 162 0.17 11.65 7.42
N ILE A 163 1.33 11.40 6.82
CA ILE A 163 2.01 10.09 6.89
C ILE A 163 3.17 10.15 7.87
N LYS A 164 3.17 9.23 8.84
CA LYS A 164 4.25 9.11 9.84
C LYS A 164 5.43 8.29 9.35
N GLN A 165 5.17 7.26 8.55
CA GLN A 165 6.17 6.31 8.08
C GLN A 165 5.63 5.49 6.90
N ILE A 166 6.53 5.04 6.03
CA ILE A 166 6.30 4.03 5.00
C ILE A 166 7.11 2.77 5.38
N ILE A 167 6.51 1.59 5.28
CA ILE A 167 7.19 0.31 5.51
C ILE A 167 7.12 -0.50 4.22
N LEU A 168 8.27 -0.90 3.69
CA LEU A 168 8.37 -1.73 2.50
C LEU A 168 8.60 -3.18 2.89
N THR A 169 7.78 -4.07 2.32
CA THR A 169 7.84 -5.51 2.55
C THR A 169 7.37 -6.27 1.30
N LYS A 170 7.55 -7.59 1.30
CA LYS A 170 7.11 -8.47 0.20
C LYS A 170 6.43 -9.73 0.74
N ILE A 171 5.81 -10.48 -0.16
CA ILE A 171 5.19 -11.77 0.16
C ILE A 171 6.23 -12.68 0.84
N GLY A 172 5.92 -13.14 2.06
CA GLY A 172 6.80 -13.94 2.90
C GLY A 172 6.51 -15.44 2.83
N GLY A 173 7.44 -16.25 3.33
CA GLY A 173 7.35 -17.72 3.36
C GLY A 173 6.56 -18.31 4.54
N GLY A 174 5.85 -17.49 5.31
CA GLY A 174 5.14 -17.93 6.52
C GLY A 174 6.01 -18.01 7.77
N ALA A 175 5.47 -18.67 8.81
CA ALA A 175 6.13 -18.81 10.11
C ALA A 175 7.42 -19.64 10.01
N LYS A 176 8.44 -19.25 10.78
CA LYS A 176 9.71 -19.96 10.87
C LYS A 176 10.02 -20.28 12.33
N ILE A 177 10.52 -21.49 12.58
CA ILE A 177 11.09 -21.86 13.87
C ILE A 177 12.47 -21.21 13.95
N THR A 178 12.70 -20.38 14.96
CA THR A 178 14.02 -19.81 15.24
C THR A 178 14.67 -20.59 16.38
N GLU A 179 15.96 -20.92 16.24
CA GLU A 179 16.72 -21.48 17.35
C GLU A 179 16.90 -20.38 18.40
N PHE A 180 16.21 -20.52 19.53
CA PHE A 180 16.42 -19.67 20.69
C PHE A 180 17.52 -20.33 21.54
N LYS A 181 18.74 -19.75 21.54
CA LYS A 181 19.74 -20.12 22.55
C LYS A 181 19.28 -19.55 23.88
N ILE A 182 18.81 -20.41 24.77
CA ILE A 182 18.66 -20.07 26.18
C ILE A 182 20.08 -19.96 26.72
N GLU A 183 20.55 -18.76 27.03
CA GLU A 183 21.81 -18.62 27.76
C GLU A 183 21.65 -19.29 29.13
N PRO A 184 22.58 -20.17 29.55
CA PRO A 184 22.50 -20.80 30.85
C PRO A 184 22.54 -19.71 31.91
N CYS A 185 21.49 -19.65 32.73
CA CYS A 185 21.44 -18.76 33.89
C CYS A 185 22.66 -19.08 34.76
N HIS A 186 23.57 -18.12 34.93
CA HIS A 186 24.71 -18.28 35.83
C HIS A 186 24.15 -18.52 37.25
N GLU A 187 24.14 -19.77 37.71
CA GLU A 187 23.96 -20.10 39.11
C GLU A 187 25.14 -19.51 39.88
N ASN A 188 24.99 -18.27 40.35
CA ASN A 188 25.77 -17.76 41.47
C ASN A 188 25.37 -18.54 42.71
N ARG A 189 25.86 -19.77 42.85
CA ARG A 189 25.95 -20.45 44.14
C ARG A 189 27.06 -19.77 44.92
N SER A 190 26.68 -18.71 45.63
CA SER A 190 27.44 -18.19 46.75
C SER A 190 27.71 -19.34 47.72
N LYS A 191 28.98 -19.71 47.85
CA LYS A 191 29.51 -20.55 48.92
C LYS A 191 29.16 -19.89 50.26
N LEU A 192 28.35 -20.56 51.06
CA LEU A 192 28.32 -20.43 52.52
C LEU A 192 29.22 -21.50 53.11
#